data_AF-A0A1E2S0K9-F1
#
_entry.id   AF-A0A1E2S0K9-F1
#
_cell.length_a   1.000
_cell.length_b   1.000
_cell.length_c   1.000
_cell.angle_alpha   90.00
_cell.angle_beta   90.00
_cell.angle_gamma   90.00
#
_symmetry.space_group_name_H-M   'P 1'
#
loop_
_entity.id
_entity.type
_entity.pdbx_description
1 polymer ?
#
loop_
_entity_poly.entity_id
_entity_poly.type
_entity_poly.pdbx_seq_one_letter_code
_entity_poly.pdbx_strand_id
1 'polypeptide(L)'
;METFSLLLKRLAKGWPLMLPLAAILAGAPAHAQEMKWDFYKRSDLTPPAAVLTFGVPKSDNQQFRASCEGSDPIITAFAADVAGLPEGAPLNVVFTGDAYTETVKARASGVQGGGEITGFVFDTRPDDPLWVAMAELEQISYSAGGKPPVPLALDGSNAQVKDFLDTCDKYAMQEVAEDPIQGIEGKAGITEKQAFKEAKEVDTIDAYEAFLKNFPNGLRADMARNRINRLSRKGEVDVMPSGPAPTMKTVDLGPGSAAWTNYNLALEDGAASVYAAGVDAKGMKLTTYCTPAKRILMILEQTKAGSYPQYDARVAEGLSDPVGAGYDPSAGKMIVSFPNGAEVPGAAHYQPESGSISVSSTTDPSGFLPNGEEVQNLLTQSTVSFTAPPFKATFQLKGSSKALCDVVNRCEAVVPACGAEGVLIEKAPGCGLGEIRIDNQCMSREEARTYCGPGYKPSEGTCEPR
;
A
#
# COMPACT_ATOMS: atom_id res chain seq x y z
N MET A 1 86.85 -4.53 -25.65
CA MET A 1 86.94 -3.53 -24.58
C MET A 1 85.74 -3.78 -23.69
N GLU A 2 85.87 -4.65 -22.68
CA GLU A 2 86.51 -4.44 -21.35
C GLU A 2 85.39 -4.24 -20.31
N THR A 3 85.05 -5.22 -19.46
CA THR A 3 85.71 -5.77 -18.24
C THR A 3 85.07 -5.22 -16.94
N PHE A 4 85.26 -6.00 -15.86
CA PHE A 4 84.88 -5.81 -14.44
C PHE A 4 83.48 -6.32 -14.04
N SER A 5 83.29 -7.53 -13.47
CA SER A 5 84.04 -8.37 -12.51
C SER A 5 84.04 -7.90 -11.05
N LEU A 6 83.32 -8.69 -10.23
CA LEU A 6 83.65 -9.15 -8.86
C LEU A 6 83.71 -8.15 -7.67
N LEU A 7 82.78 -8.30 -6.71
CA LEU A 7 82.91 -8.16 -5.23
C LEU A 7 81.46 -8.16 -4.68
N LEU A 8 80.93 -9.10 -3.90
CA LEU A 8 81.44 -9.71 -2.68
C LEU A 8 80.72 -11.05 -2.41
N LYS A 9 81.49 -12.14 -2.40
CA LYS A 9 81.24 -13.32 -1.56
C LYS A 9 82.00 -13.10 -0.25
N ARG A 10 81.30 -12.89 0.86
CA ARG A 10 81.63 -13.36 2.22
C ARG A 10 80.74 -12.62 3.21
N LEU A 11 79.78 -13.34 3.79
CA LEU A 11 79.53 -13.42 5.23
C LEU A 11 78.47 -14.50 5.46
N ALA A 12 78.94 -15.74 5.56
CA ALA A 12 78.24 -16.77 6.30
C ALA A 12 78.51 -16.53 7.79
N LYS A 13 77.47 -16.20 8.57
CA LYS A 13 77.43 -16.48 10.01
C LYS A 13 76.00 -16.37 10.54
N GLY A 14 75.42 -17.54 10.78
CA GLY A 14 74.32 -17.86 11.69
C GLY A 14 73.31 -16.77 12.04
N TRP A 15 72.17 -16.80 11.35
CA TRP A 15 70.89 -16.43 11.96
C TRP A 15 69.98 -17.65 11.88
N PRO A 16 69.31 -18.09 12.98
CA PRO A 16 68.28 -19.10 12.87
C PRO A 16 67.11 -18.48 12.10
N LEU A 17 66.75 -19.10 10.96
CA LEU A 17 65.48 -18.86 10.31
C LEU A 17 64.37 -19.22 11.32
N MET A 18 63.81 -18.22 11.99
CA MET A 18 62.42 -18.31 12.41
C MET A 18 61.56 -18.11 11.18
N LEU A 19 61.11 -19.21 10.58
CA LEU A 19 59.95 -19.20 9.69
C LEU A 19 58.75 -18.68 10.49
N PRO A 20 58.12 -17.55 10.11
CA PRO A 20 56.78 -17.28 10.60
C PRO A 20 55.87 -18.34 9.99
N LEU A 21 55.31 -19.22 10.82
CA LEU A 21 54.10 -19.93 10.47
C LEU A 21 53.01 -18.88 10.29
N ALA A 22 52.86 -18.36 9.07
CA ALA A 22 51.65 -17.69 8.65
C ALA A 22 50.60 -18.79 8.49
N ALA A 23 49.82 -19.02 9.55
CA ALA A 23 48.63 -19.83 9.47
C ALA A 23 47.65 -19.14 8.52
N ILE A 24 47.63 -19.57 7.25
CA ILE A 24 46.59 -19.22 6.30
C ILE A 24 45.32 -19.90 6.81
N LEU A 25 44.51 -19.15 7.55
CA LEU A 25 43.10 -19.49 7.77
C LEU A 25 42.42 -19.42 6.41
N ALA A 26 42.43 -20.53 5.66
CA ALA A 26 41.55 -20.71 4.53
C ALA A 26 40.12 -20.67 5.09
N GLY A 27 39.48 -19.51 5.01
CA GLY A 27 38.05 -19.39 5.29
C GLY A 27 37.35 -20.45 4.44
N ALA A 28 36.56 -21.31 5.07
CA ALA A 28 35.72 -22.25 4.35
C ALA A 28 34.95 -21.45 3.28
N PRO A 29 34.86 -21.95 2.03
CA PRO A 29 34.05 -21.27 1.02
C PRO A 29 32.66 -21.08 1.62
N ALA A 30 32.19 -19.83 1.66
CA ALA A 30 30.81 -19.55 2.00
C ALA A 30 29.98 -20.45 1.08
N HIS A 31 29.31 -21.46 1.66
CA HIS A 31 28.46 -22.36 0.91
C HIS A 31 27.40 -21.46 0.25
N ALA A 32 27.53 -21.25 -1.06
CA ALA A 32 26.50 -20.59 -1.84
C ALA A 32 25.25 -21.44 -1.66
N GLN A 33 24.34 -20.96 -0.81
CA GLN A 33 23.09 -21.66 -0.56
C GLN A 33 22.32 -21.66 -1.87
N GLU A 34 21.92 -22.85 -2.30
CA GLU A 34 21.23 -23.05 -3.56
C GLU A 34 19.86 -22.36 -3.52
N MET A 35 19.63 -21.43 -4.44
CA MET A 35 18.32 -20.80 -4.63
C MET A 35 17.39 -21.80 -5.30
N LYS A 36 16.12 -21.80 -4.90
CA LYS A 36 15.10 -22.67 -5.48
C LYS A 36 13.79 -21.94 -5.68
N TRP A 37 12.99 -22.45 -6.61
CA TRP A 37 11.59 -22.06 -6.77
C TRP A 37 10.75 -22.66 -5.64
N ASP A 38 9.88 -21.85 -5.05
CA ASP A 38 8.95 -22.26 -4.01
C ASP A 38 7.61 -21.56 -4.20
N PHE A 39 6.52 -22.31 -4.02
CA PHE A 39 5.15 -21.83 -4.14
C PHE A 39 4.36 -22.22 -2.90
N TYR A 40 3.62 -21.27 -2.34
CA TYR A 40 2.73 -21.55 -1.21
C TYR A 40 1.47 -20.69 -1.24
N LYS A 41 0.44 -21.21 -0.56
CA LYS A 41 -0.87 -20.57 -0.41
C LYS A 41 -1.00 -20.00 0.99
N ARG A 42 -1.61 -18.82 1.07
CA ARG A 42 -1.98 -18.10 2.29
C ARG A 42 -3.50 -18.07 2.38
N SER A 43 -4.08 -19.23 2.69
CA SER A 43 -5.53 -19.38 2.89
C SER A 43 -6.04 -18.78 4.20
N ASP A 44 -5.13 -18.38 5.08
CA ASP A 44 -5.40 -17.71 6.35
C ASP A 44 -5.64 -16.20 6.19
N LEU A 45 -5.37 -15.65 5.00
CA LEU A 45 -5.68 -14.26 4.65
C LEU A 45 -7.11 -14.15 4.09
N THR A 46 -7.71 -12.97 4.23
CA THR A 46 -9.00 -12.62 3.63
C THR A 46 -8.84 -11.28 2.92
N PRO A 47 -8.71 -11.25 1.58
CA PRO A 47 -8.81 -12.40 0.65
C PRO A 47 -7.61 -13.37 0.76
N PRO A 48 -7.78 -14.65 0.36
CA PRO A 48 -6.68 -15.60 0.32
C PRO A 48 -5.62 -15.17 -0.71
N ALA A 49 -4.35 -15.48 -0.44
CA ALA A 49 -3.24 -15.11 -1.31
C ALA A 49 -2.43 -16.32 -1.79
N ALA A 50 -1.81 -16.20 -2.96
CA ALA A 50 -0.84 -17.15 -3.48
C ALA A 50 0.51 -16.43 -3.65
N VAL A 51 1.62 -17.08 -3.30
CA VAL A 51 2.95 -16.50 -3.40
C VAL A 51 3.90 -17.47 -4.10
N LEU A 52 4.60 -16.98 -5.10
CA LEU A 52 5.68 -17.66 -5.81
C LEU A 52 7.00 -16.94 -5.52
N THR A 53 8.06 -17.68 -5.22
CA THR A 53 9.38 -17.10 -4.91
C THR A 53 10.50 -17.88 -5.59
N PHE A 54 11.60 -17.19 -5.88
CA PHE A 54 12.89 -17.79 -6.18
C PHE A 54 13.93 -17.19 -5.26
N GLY A 55 14.51 -18.01 -4.39
CA GLY A 55 15.43 -17.54 -3.37
C GLY A 55 15.96 -18.66 -2.50
N VAL A 56 16.74 -18.29 -1.48
CA VAL A 56 17.28 -19.24 -0.52
C VAL A 56 16.17 -19.62 0.48
N PRO A 57 15.84 -20.92 0.62
CA PRO A 57 14.75 -21.37 1.47
C PRO A 57 14.90 -20.89 2.92
N LYS A 58 13.81 -20.36 3.50
CA LYS A 58 13.77 -19.87 4.89
C LYS A 58 14.74 -18.72 5.19
N SER A 59 15.05 -17.92 4.18
CA SER A 59 15.81 -16.68 4.33
C SER A 59 15.08 -15.52 3.65
N ASP A 60 15.56 -14.32 3.92
CA ASP A 60 15.20 -13.07 3.24
C ASP A 60 15.94 -12.88 1.91
N ASN A 61 16.88 -13.78 1.57
CA ASN A 61 17.64 -13.71 0.33
C ASN A 61 16.82 -14.26 -0.86
N GLN A 62 16.02 -13.38 -1.45
CA GLN A 62 15.16 -13.68 -2.60
C GLN A 62 15.60 -12.87 -3.82
N GLN A 63 15.58 -13.50 -4.99
CA GLN A 63 15.84 -12.85 -6.27
C GLN A 63 14.54 -12.53 -7.02
N PHE A 64 13.47 -13.29 -6.80
CA PHE A 64 12.17 -13.08 -7.42
C PHE A 64 11.04 -13.39 -6.45
N ARG A 65 9.95 -12.63 -6.56
CA ARG A 65 8.69 -12.89 -5.86
C ARG A 65 7.51 -12.43 -6.70
N ALA A 66 6.44 -13.20 -6.70
CA ALA A 66 5.15 -12.79 -7.21
C ALA A 66 4.02 -13.17 -6.24
N SER A 67 2.98 -12.34 -6.18
CA SER A 67 1.81 -12.62 -5.35
C SER A 67 0.51 -12.14 -5.97
N CYS A 68 -0.58 -12.87 -5.70
CA CYS A 68 -1.95 -12.51 -6.05
C CYS A 68 -2.86 -12.66 -4.82
N GLU A 69 -3.78 -11.73 -4.62
CA GLU A 69 -4.66 -11.64 -3.44
C GLU A 69 -6.13 -11.52 -3.86
N GLY A 70 -6.76 -12.61 -4.30
CA GLY A 70 -8.19 -12.57 -4.68
C GLY A 70 -8.53 -11.84 -5.99
N SER A 71 -7.64 -11.02 -6.54
CA SER A 71 -7.84 -10.36 -7.83
C SER A 71 -6.52 -10.01 -8.54
N ASP A 72 -6.63 -9.84 -9.86
CA ASP A 72 -5.62 -9.20 -10.70
C ASP A 72 -5.44 -7.71 -10.31
N PRO A 73 -4.20 -7.19 -10.34
CA PRO A 73 -3.02 -7.78 -10.99
C PRO A 73 -2.18 -8.70 -10.10
N ILE A 74 -1.32 -9.53 -10.72
CA ILE A 74 -0.23 -10.23 -10.04
C ILE A 74 0.90 -9.23 -9.78
N ILE A 75 1.21 -8.97 -8.52
CA ILE A 75 2.32 -8.08 -8.14
C ILE A 75 3.62 -8.87 -8.26
N THR A 76 4.52 -8.43 -9.14
CA THR A 76 5.76 -9.12 -9.48
C THR A 76 6.97 -8.27 -9.12
N ALA A 77 7.93 -8.84 -8.40
CA ALA A 77 9.14 -8.17 -7.94
C ALA A 77 10.41 -8.98 -8.25
N PHE A 78 11.47 -8.28 -8.67
CA PHE A 78 12.79 -8.85 -8.95
C PHE A 78 13.87 -8.07 -8.22
N ALA A 79 14.86 -8.77 -7.68
CA ALA A 79 16.01 -8.16 -7.03
C ALA A 79 16.93 -7.50 -8.06
N ALA A 80 17.28 -6.24 -7.87
CA ALA A 80 18.14 -5.53 -8.82
C ALA A 80 18.90 -4.40 -8.13
N ASP A 81 20.04 -4.02 -8.69
CA ASP A 81 20.74 -2.79 -8.28
C ASP A 81 19.95 -1.56 -8.74
N VAL A 82 19.11 -1.06 -7.84
CA VAL A 82 18.38 0.21 -7.98
C VAL A 82 19.02 1.34 -7.17
N ALA A 83 20.29 1.20 -6.78
CA ALA A 83 20.97 2.24 -6.03
C ALA A 83 21.00 3.57 -6.80
N GLY A 84 20.63 4.65 -6.10
CA GLY A 84 20.55 5.99 -6.67
C GLY A 84 19.20 6.32 -7.32
N LEU A 85 18.25 5.38 -7.39
CA LEU A 85 16.87 5.67 -7.74
C LEU A 85 16.06 5.94 -6.46
N PRO A 86 15.16 6.93 -6.44
CA PRO A 86 14.18 7.02 -5.36
C PRO A 86 13.23 5.82 -5.40
N GLU A 87 12.69 5.44 -4.25
CA GLU A 87 11.62 4.46 -4.17
C GLU A 87 10.45 4.88 -5.11
N GLY A 88 9.78 3.94 -5.77
CA GLY A 88 8.71 4.24 -6.74
C GLY A 88 9.17 4.85 -8.07
N ALA A 89 10.46 5.18 -8.25
CA ALA A 89 10.96 5.78 -9.49
C ALA A 89 10.61 4.91 -10.71
N PRO A 90 10.06 5.49 -11.79
CA PRO A 90 9.76 4.73 -12.99
C PRO A 90 11.06 4.28 -13.67
N LEU A 91 11.11 3.02 -14.10
CA LEU A 91 12.19 2.48 -14.92
C LEU A 91 11.65 1.52 -15.98
N ASN A 92 12.40 1.38 -17.07
CA ASN A 92 12.17 0.31 -18.04
C ASN A 92 13.05 -0.88 -17.65
N VAL A 93 12.46 -2.06 -17.66
CA VAL A 93 13.15 -3.33 -17.42
C VAL A 93 13.08 -4.14 -18.70
N VAL A 94 14.24 -4.58 -19.18
CA VAL A 94 14.35 -5.43 -20.36
C VAL A 94 14.62 -6.86 -19.90
N PHE A 95 13.70 -7.76 -20.23
CA PHE A 95 13.88 -9.19 -20.10
C PHE A 95 14.40 -9.77 -21.41
N THR A 96 15.38 -10.67 -21.33
CA THR A 96 16.00 -11.34 -22.47
C THR A 96 16.21 -12.82 -22.17
N GLY A 97 15.84 -13.69 -23.10
CA GLY A 97 16.15 -15.12 -23.15
C GLY A 97 16.30 -15.55 -24.61
N ASP A 98 16.57 -16.84 -24.86
CA ASP A 98 16.92 -17.34 -26.20
C ASP A 98 16.00 -16.85 -27.34
N ALA A 99 14.68 -16.91 -27.12
CA ALA A 99 13.66 -16.45 -28.08
C ALA A 99 12.66 -15.45 -27.47
N TYR A 100 13.02 -14.87 -26.33
CA TYR A 100 12.14 -13.97 -25.57
C TYR A 100 12.84 -12.64 -25.37
N THR A 101 12.19 -11.54 -25.74
CA THR A 101 12.65 -10.19 -25.40
C THR A 101 11.44 -9.31 -25.17
N GLU A 102 11.36 -8.74 -23.98
CA GLU A 102 10.25 -7.86 -23.61
C GLU A 102 10.77 -6.68 -22.78
N THR A 103 10.14 -5.52 -22.95
CA THR A 103 10.40 -4.35 -22.12
C THR A 103 9.15 -3.99 -21.34
N VAL A 104 9.24 -4.06 -20.02
CA VAL A 104 8.14 -3.69 -19.13
C VAL A 104 8.43 -2.37 -18.42
N LYS A 105 7.36 -1.64 -18.08
CA LYS A 105 7.45 -0.46 -17.21
C LYS A 105 7.34 -0.92 -15.77
N ALA A 106 8.34 -0.61 -14.96
CA ALA A 106 8.39 -0.97 -13.56
C ALA A 106 8.67 0.25 -12.67
N ARG A 107 8.61 0.03 -11.35
CA ARG A 107 8.94 1.03 -10.33
C ARG A 107 10.05 0.49 -9.42
N ALA A 108 11.00 1.32 -9.04
CA ALA A 108 12.03 0.94 -8.06
C ALA A 108 11.36 0.62 -6.71
N SER A 109 11.84 -0.42 -6.02
CA SER A 109 11.25 -0.92 -4.78
C SER A 109 12.32 -1.37 -3.77
N GLY A 110 12.03 -1.21 -2.49
CA GLY A 110 12.89 -1.67 -1.39
C GLY A 110 14.18 -0.86 -1.18
N VAL A 111 14.31 0.34 -1.76
CA VAL A 111 15.54 1.15 -1.70
C VAL A 111 15.87 1.61 -0.28
N GLN A 112 14.87 1.69 0.60
CA GLN A 112 15.00 2.18 1.99
C GLN A 112 14.92 1.06 3.06
N GLY A 113 15.07 -0.21 2.68
CA GLY A 113 15.26 -1.31 3.64
C GLY A 113 14.01 -1.86 4.34
N GLY A 114 12.82 -1.61 3.80
CA GLY A 114 11.54 -2.14 4.33
C GLY A 114 10.79 -3.11 3.41
N GLY A 115 11.24 -3.29 2.16
CA GLY A 115 10.61 -4.23 1.20
C GLY A 115 11.21 -5.63 1.30
N GLU A 116 10.41 -6.66 1.01
CA GLU A 116 10.88 -8.06 0.98
C GLU A 116 11.94 -8.32 -0.10
N ILE A 117 12.00 -7.49 -1.15
CA ILE A 117 13.04 -7.51 -2.19
C ILE A 117 13.47 -6.07 -2.51
N THR A 118 14.77 -5.81 -2.52
CA THR A 118 15.34 -4.56 -3.09
C THR A 118 15.55 -4.72 -4.58
N GLY A 119 14.84 -3.95 -5.40
CA GLY A 119 14.91 -4.04 -6.86
C GLY A 119 13.78 -3.28 -7.53
N PHE A 120 12.98 -3.95 -8.36
CA PHE A 120 11.85 -3.31 -9.04
C PHE A 120 10.57 -4.15 -8.93
N VAL A 121 9.42 -3.46 -8.99
CA VAL A 121 8.08 -4.04 -8.93
C VAL A 121 7.23 -3.59 -10.12
N PHE A 122 6.42 -4.49 -10.67
CA PHE A 122 5.45 -4.21 -11.71
C PHE A 122 4.27 -5.18 -11.64
N ASP A 123 3.21 -4.82 -12.32
CA ASP A 123 1.95 -5.56 -12.34
C ASP A 123 1.93 -6.46 -13.59
N THR A 124 1.67 -7.74 -13.42
CA THR A 124 1.46 -8.71 -14.52
C THR A 124 0.07 -9.32 -14.44
N ARG A 125 -0.29 -10.07 -15.47
CA ARG A 125 -1.53 -10.86 -15.55
C ARG A 125 -1.22 -12.33 -15.76
N PRO A 126 -2.14 -13.26 -15.48
CA PRO A 126 -1.91 -14.68 -15.72
C PRO A 126 -1.54 -15.02 -17.18
N ASP A 127 -1.99 -14.22 -18.14
CA ASP A 127 -1.71 -14.39 -19.57
C ASP A 127 -0.48 -13.61 -20.07
N ASP A 128 0.28 -12.97 -19.16
CA ASP A 128 1.49 -12.23 -19.51
C ASP A 128 2.56 -13.16 -20.14
N PRO A 129 3.14 -12.80 -21.31
CA PRO A 129 4.16 -13.61 -21.98
C PRO A 129 5.37 -13.95 -21.11
N LEU A 130 5.68 -13.13 -20.10
CA LEU A 130 6.74 -13.39 -19.14
C LEU A 130 6.53 -14.72 -18.41
N TRP A 131 5.29 -15.10 -18.09
CA TRP A 131 5.02 -16.35 -17.40
C TRP A 131 5.31 -17.58 -18.25
N VAL A 132 5.02 -17.51 -19.56
CA VAL A 132 5.37 -18.57 -20.51
C VAL A 132 6.89 -18.70 -20.59
N ALA A 133 7.60 -17.57 -20.73
CA ALA A 133 9.06 -17.56 -20.75
C ALA A 133 9.66 -18.14 -19.46
N MET A 134 9.12 -17.78 -18.29
CA MET A 134 9.56 -18.30 -17.01
C MET A 134 9.28 -19.79 -16.84
N ALA A 135 8.24 -20.33 -17.48
CA ALA A 135 7.88 -21.75 -17.40
C ALA A 135 8.62 -22.64 -18.41
N GLU A 136 9.00 -22.10 -19.57
CA GLU A 136 9.54 -22.91 -20.68
C GLU A 136 11.06 -22.77 -20.89
N LEU A 137 11.67 -21.66 -20.48
CA LEU A 137 13.10 -21.44 -20.66
C LEU A 137 13.91 -21.96 -19.47
N GLU A 138 15.18 -22.28 -19.68
CA GLU A 138 16.12 -22.68 -18.61
C GLU A 138 16.68 -21.46 -17.86
N GLN A 139 16.76 -20.32 -18.53
CA GLN A 139 17.24 -19.07 -17.95
C GLN A 139 16.63 -17.88 -18.67
N ILE A 140 16.31 -16.83 -17.92
CA ILE A 140 16.11 -15.48 -18.45
C ILE A 140 17.11 -14.53 -17.80
N SER A 141 17.36 -13.38 -18.42
CA SER A 141 18.11 -12.29 -17.81
C SER A 141 17.27 -11.03 -17.82
N TYR A 142 17.40 -10.20 -16.80
CA TYR A 142 16.71 -8.92 -16.73
C TYR A 142 17.69 -7.79 -16.44
N SER A 143 17.44 -6.62 -17.03
CA SER A 143 18.25 -5.42 -16.81
C SER A 143 17.37 -4.21 -16.53
N ALA A 144 17.75 -3.43 -15.53
CA ALA A 144 17.02 -2.27 -15.06
C ALA A 144 17.87 -1.01 -15.25
N GLY A 145 17.33 0.05 -15.85
CA GLY A 145 17.99 1.36 -15.91
C GLY A 145 19.38 1.37 -16.56
N GLY A 146 19.61 0.51 -17.58
CA GLY A 146 20.89 0.40 -18.28
C GLY A 146 22.02 -0.31 -17.49
N LYS A 147 21.69 -0.91 -16.35
CA LYS A 147 22.62 -1.75 -15.58
C LYS A 147 22.87 -3.08 -16.30
N PRO A 148 23.98 -3.78 -16.00
CA PRO A 148 24.23 -5.11 -16.56
C PRO A 148 23.08 -6.08 -16.29
N PRO A 149 22.78 -6.99 -17.23
CA PRO A 149 21.72 -7.98 -17.05
C PRO A 149 22.07 -8.95 -15.91
N VAL A 150 21.06 -9.27 -15.09
CA VAL A 150 21.13 -10.24 -14.01
C VAL A 150 20.45 -11.53 -14.47
N PRO A 151 21.14 -12.69 -14.42
CA PRO A 151 20.52 -13.96 -14.79
C PRO A 151 19.57 -14.45 -13.70
N LEU A 152 18.46 -15.06 -14.11
CA LEU A 152 17.51 -15.79 -13.26
C LEU A 152 17.43 -17.24 -13.77
N ALA A 153 17.84 -18.18 -12.92
CA ALA A 153 17.72 -19.60 -13.22
C ALA A 153 16.26 -20.04 -13.13
N LEU A 154 15.79 -20.78 -14.13
CA LEU A 154 14.43 -21.27 -14.23
C LEU A 154 14.34 -22.79 -14.03
N ASP A 155 15.44 -23.44 -13.63
CA ASP A 155 15.42 -24.85 -13.28
C ASP A 155 14.40 -25.13 -12.17
N GLY A 156 13.37 -25.92 -12.49
CA GLY A 156 12.29 -26.25 -11.58
C GLY A 156 11.18 -25.20 -11.46
N SER A 157 11.21 -24.12 -12.25
CA SER A 157 10.17 -23.08 -12.25
C SER A 157 8.83 -23.59 -12.79
N ASN A 158 8.83 -24.43 -13.84
CA ASN A 158 7.65 -24.78 -14.62
C ASN A 158 6.45 -25.21 -13.77
N ALA A 159 6.64 -26.19 -12.89
CA ALA A 159 5.58 -26.70 -12.02
C ALA A 159 5.10 -25.63 -11.03
N GLN A 160 6.02 -24.84 -10.46
CA GLN A 160 5.71 -23.83 -9.47
C GLN A 160 4.96 -22.64 -10.09
N VAL A 161 5.39 -22.18 -11.27
CA VAL A 161 4.72 -21.13 -12.05
C VAL A 161 3.31 -21.59 -12.42
N LYS A 162 3.16 -22.81 -12.92
CA LYS A 162 1.84 -23.36 -13.27
C LYS A 162 0.91 -23.42 -12.06
N ASP A 163 1.35 -23.98 -10.94
CA ASP A 163 0.54 -24.11 -9.73
C ASP A 163 0.15 -22.74 -9.15
N PHE A 164 1.05 -21.76 -9.26
CA PHE A 164 0.81 -20.37 -8.88
C PHE A 164 -0.30 -19.74 -9.73
N LEU A 165 -0.18 -19.77 -11.06
CA LEU A 165 -1.18 -19.19 -11.97
C LEU A 165 -2.55 -19.88 -11.85
N ASP A 166 -2.57 -21.22 -11.80
CA ASP A 166 -3.81 -22.00 -11.61
C ASP A 166 -4.48 -21.67 -10.25
N THR A 167 -3.71 -21.20 -9.26
CA THR A 167 -4.25 -20.77 -7.97
C THR A 167 -4.73 -19.32 -8.00
N CYS A 168 -4.00 -18.42 -8.65
CA CYS A 168 -4.42 -17.03 -8.86
C CYS A 168 -5.75 -16.96 -9.62
N ASP A 169 -5.90 -17.76 -10.68
CA ASP A 169 -7.16 -17.86 -11.44
C ASP A 169 -8.34 -18.28 -10.55
N LYS A 170 -8.12 -19.25 -9.65
CA LYS A 170 -9.15 -19.70 -8.71
C LYS A 170 -9.55 -18.60 -7.72
N TYR A 171 -8.58 -17.87 -7.20
CA TYR A 171 -8.85 -16.76 -6.28
C TYR A 171 -9.60 -15.62 -6.97
N ALA A 172 -9.24 -15.29 -8.21
CA ALA A 172 -9.96 -14.32 -9.03
C ALA A 172 -11.43 -14.74 -9.27
N MET A 173 -11.70 -16.04 -9.44
CA MET A 173 -13.07 -16.55 -9.61
C MET A 173 -13.89 -16.53 -8.30
N GLN A 174 -13.26 -16.70 -7.14
CA GLN A 174 -13.96 -16.76 -5.84
C GLN A 174 -14.49 -15.39 -5.40
N GLU A 175 -13.76 -14.30 -5.66
CA GLU A 175 -14.26 -12.95 -5.42
C GLU A 175 -15.56 -12.63 -6.17
N VAL A 176 -15.80 -13.28 -7.31
CA VAL A 176 -16.99 -13.04 -8.14
C VAL A 176 -18.22 -13.78 -7.59
N ALA A 177 -18.02 -14.83 -6.78
CA ALA A 177 -19.08 -15.74 -6.35
C ALA A 177 -19.70 -15.40 -4.99
N GLU A 178 -19.05 -14.59 -4.15
CA GLU A 178 -19.48 -14.38 -2.75
C GLU A 178 -20.31 -13.11 -2.49
N ASP A 179 -20.68 -12.36 -3.53
CA ASP A 179 -21.52 -11.18 -3.34
C ASP A 179 -22.95 -11.42 -3.87
N PRO A 180 -23.89 -11.94 -3.04
CA PRO A 180 -25.30 -11.92 -3.36
C PRO A 180 -25.84 -10.50 -3.12
N ILE A 181 -25.33 -9.49 -3.84
CA ILE A 181 -26.04 -8.21 -3.94
C ILE A 181 -27.25 -8.47 -4.82
N GLN A 182 -28.39 -8.56 -4.15
CA GLN A 182 -29.69 -8.44 -4.78
C GLN A 182 -29.76 -7.15 -5.60
N GLY A 183 -29.70 -7.29 -6.92
CA GLY A 183 -30.56 -6.50 -7.81
C GLY A 183 -30.04 -5.17 -8.35
N ILE A 184 -28.87 -5.16 -9.01
CA ILE A 184 -28.65 -4.24 -10.15
C ILE A 184 -28.00 -5.04 -11.29
N GLU A 185 -28.83 -5.78 -12.04
CA GLU A 185 -28.37 -6.49 -13.25
C GLU A 185 -27.98 -5.47 -14.33
N GLY A 186 -26.67 -5.39 -14.62
CA GLY A 186 -26.19 -4.85 -15.89
C GLY A 186 -26.65 -5.73 -17.05
N LYS A 187 -26.95 -5.14 -18.21
CA LYS A 187 -27.51 -5.84 -19.39
C LYS A 187 -26.59 -6.87 -20.07
N ALA A 188 -25.40 -7.12 -19.54
CA ALA A 188 -24.47 -8.15 -19.96
C ALA A 188 -23.89 -8.73 -18.67
N GLY A 189 -23.74 -10.05 -18.54
CA GLY A 189 -23.36 -10.76 -17.31
C GLY A 189 -21.96 -10.48 -16.73
N ILE A 190 -21.47 -9.26 -16.86
CA ILE A 190 -20.28 -8.68 -16.27
C ILE A 190 -20.73 -7.97 -14.98
N THR A 191 -20.02 -8.18 -13.87
CA THR A 191 -20.33 -7.48 -12.61
C THR A 191 -19.94 -6.01 -12.68
N GLU A 192 -20.54 -5.16 -11.86
CA GLU A 192 -20.18 -3.74 -11.81
C GLU A 192 -18.68 -3.54 -11.49
N LYS A 193 -18.12 -4.35 -10.57
CA LYS A 193 -16.69 -4.33 -10.22
C LYS A 193 -15.82 -4.60 -11.45
N GLN A 194 -16.15 -5.64 -12.21
CA GLN A 194 -15.40 -6.03 -13.40
C GLN A 194 -15.50 -4.96 -14.50
N ALA A 195 -16.71 -4.48 -14.81
CA ALA A 195 -16.90 -3.46 -15.83
C ALA A 195 -16.20 -2.14 -15.49
N PHE A 196 -16.19 -1.75 -14.21
CA PHE A 196 -15.44 -0.57 -13.76
C PHE A 196 -13.94 -0.78 -13.85
N LYS A 197 -13.45 -1.98 -13.52
CA LYS A 197 -12.05 -2.35 -13.65
C LYS A 197 -11.59 -2.29 -15.11
N GLU A 198 -12.36 -2.86 -16.04
CA GLU A 198 -12.08 -2.77 -17.48
C GLU A 198 -12.04 -1.31 -17.96
N ALA A 199 -13.00 -0.48 -17.52
CA ALA A 199 -12.98 0.94 -17.84
C ALA A 199 -11.74 1.66 -17.26
N LYS A 200 -11.30 1.27 -16.07
CA LYS A 200 -10.08 1.77 -15.41
C LYS A 200 -8.81 1.38 -16.15
N GLU A 201 -8.74 0.19 -16.73
CA GLU A 201 -7.58 -0.27 -17.50
C GLU A 201 -7.42 0.49 -18.81
N VAL A 202 -8.54 0.80 -19.49
CA VAL A 202 -8.52 1.57 -20.73
C VAL A 202 -8.30 3.06 -20.47
N ASP A 203 -8.83 3.59 -19.37
CA ASP A 203 -8.68 4.97 -18.92
C ASP A 203 -9.04 6.03 -19.97
N THR A 204 -10.13 5.80 -20.71
CA THR A 204 -10.68 6.75 -21.70
C THR A 204 -12.09 7.18 -21.33
N ILE A 205 -12.48 8.37 -21.78
CA ILE A 205 -13.86 8.87 -21.60
C ILE A 205 -14.87 7.83 -22.11
N ASP A 206 -14.66 7.30 -23.31
CA ASP A 206 -15.53 6.30 -23.94
C ASP A 206 -15.69 5.03 -23.08
N ALA A 207 -14.61 4.53 -22.46
CA ALA A 207 -14.66 3.34 -21.62
C ALA A 207 -15.49 3.58 -20.34
N TYR A 208 -15.32 4.73 -19.69
CA TYR A 208 -16.12 5.10 -18.52
C TYR A 208 -17.57 5.43 -18.87
N GLU A 209 -17.84 6.02 -20.04
CA GLU A 209 -19.20 6.23 -20.54
C GLU A 209 -19.91 4.91 -20.84
N ALA A 210 -19.19 3.93 -21.42
CA ALA A 210 -19.71 2.58 -21.61
C ALA A 210 -20.02 1.89 -20.27
N PHE A 211 -19.16 2.05 -19.27
CA PHE A 211 -19.43 1.59 -17.91
C PHE A 211 -20.70 2.24 -17.34
N LEU A 212 -20.81 3.58 -17.37
CA LEU A 212 -21.96 4.32 -16.85
C LEU A 212 -23.27 4.00 -17.58
N LYS A 213 -23.21 3.62 -18.86
CA LYS A 213 -24.38 3.17 -19.62
C LYS A 213 -24.94 1.86 -19.07
N ASN A 214 -24.07 0.97 -18.59
CA ASN A 214 -24.46 -0.32 -18.02
C ASN A 214 -24.78 -0.22 -16.52
N PHE A 215 -24.11 0.68 -15.79
CA PHE A 215 -24.23 0.86 -14.34
C PHE A 215 -24.45 2.33 -13.95
N PRO A 216 -25.56 2.97 -14.39
CA PRO A 216 -25.76 4.41 -14.19
C PRO A 216 -25.94 4.81 -12.72
N ASN A 217 -26.41 3.91 -11.86
CA ASN A 217 -26.59 4.16 -10.43
C ASN A 217 -25.82 3.15 -9.57
N GLY A 218 -24.78 2.54 -10.14
CA GLY A 218 -23.96 1.56 -9.43
C GLY A 218 -23.06 2.22 -8.38
N LEU A 219 -22.51 1.41 -7.48
CA LEU A 219 -21.61 1.83 -6.39
C LEU A 219 -20.38 2.63 -6.90
N ARG A 220 -19.94 2.38 -8.13
CA ARG A 220 -18.76 2.96 -8.78
C ARG A 220 -19.12 4.02 -9.83
N ALA A 221 -20.40 4.33 -10.01
CA ALA A 221 -20.87 5.32 -10.98
C ALA A 221 -20.29 6.71 -10.71
N ASP A 222 -20.23 7.14 -9.44
CA ASP A 222 -19.71 8.47 -9.10
C ASP A 222 -18.20 8.57 -9.36
N MET A 223 -17.45 7.50 -9.12
CA MET A 223 -16.03 7.43 -9.47
C MET A 223 -15.81 7.54 -11.00
N ALA A 224 -16.59 6.82 -11.80
CA ALA A 224 -16.49 6.88 -13.26
C ALA A 224 -16.82 8.28 -13.81
N ARG A 225 -17.88 8.92 -13.30
CA ARG A 225 -18.24 10.31 -13.65
C ARG A 225 -17.12 11.29 -13.30
N ASN A 226 -16.53 11.13 -12.11
CA ASN A 226 -15.41 11.95 -11.68
C ASN A 226 -14.20 11.76 -12.61
N ARG A 227 -13.95 10.54 -13.06
CA ARG A 227 -12.84 10.25 -13.98
C ARG A 227 -13.04 10.82 -15.38
N ILE A 228 -14.24 10.70 -15.95
CA ILE A 228 -14.60 11.36 -17.23
C ILE A 228 -14.32 12.87 -17.13
N ASN A 229 -14.81 13.53 -16.07
CA ASN A 229 -14.61 14.96 -15.88
C ASN A 229 -13.11 15.35 -15.80
N ARG A 230 -12.25 14.47 -15.28
CA ARG A 230 -10.79 14.69 -15.22
C ARG A 230 -10.14 14.52 -16.59
N LEU A 231 -10.48 13.43 -17.30
CA LEU A 231 -9.96 13.14 -18.63
C LEU A 231 -10.35 14.22 -19.64
N SER A 232 -11.60 14.71 -19.58
CA SER A 232 -12.08 15.80 -20.44
C SER A 232 -11.29 17.09 -20.23
N ARG A 233 -10.92 17.42 -18.98
CA ARG A 233 -10.07 18.58 -18.69
C ARG A 233 -8.63 18.38 -19.13
N LYS A 234 -8.06 17.18 -18.97
CA LYS A 234 -6.68 16.88 -19.39
C LYS A 234 -6.49 17.07 -20.90
N GLY A 235 -7.45 16.59 -21.70
CA GLY A 235 -7.44 16.77 -23.16
C GLY A 235 -7.49 18.24 -23.61
N GLU A 236 -7.97 19.15 -22.76
CA GLU A 236 -7.98 20.59 -23.03
C GLU A 236 -6.64 21.27 -22.69
N VAL A 237 -5.86 20.70 -21.76
CA VAL A 237 -4.58 21.28 -21.29
C VAL A 237 -3.39 20.89 -22.17
N ASP A 238 -3.42 19.72 -22.83
CA ASP A 238 -2.33 19.22 -23.69
C ASP A 238 -2.08 20.05 -24.98
N VAL A 239 -2.88 21.10 -25.24
CA VAL A 239 -2.71 22.01 -26.40
C VAL A 239 -1.92 23.28 -26.04
N MET A 240 -1.54 23.49 -24.78
CA MET A 240 -0.77 24.67 -24.36
C MET A 240 0.75 24.45 -24.45
N PRO A 241 1.53 25.44 -24.92
CA PRO A 241 2.98 25.29 -25.10
C PRO A 241 3.72 25.13 -23.76
N SER A 242 4.68 24.21 -23.75
CA SER A 242 5.55 23.80 -22.63
C SER A 242 6.55 24.89 -22.19
N GLY A 243 6.04 26.02 -21.70
CA GLY A 243 6.81 26.94 -20.87
C GLY A 243 6.81 26.49 -19.40
N PRO A 244 7.74 26.97 -18.55
CA PRO A 244 7.62 26.78 -17.11
C PRO A 244 6.26 27.32 -16.66
N ALA A 245 5.43 26.43 -16.10
CA ALA A 245 4.10 26.79 -15.62
C ALA A 245 4.25 27.92 -14.59
N PRO A 246 3.49 29.02 -14.70
CA PRO A 246 3.51 30.07 -13.69
C PRO A 246 3.10 29.48 -12.34
N THR A 247 3.85 29.79 -11.28
CA THR A 247 3.55 29.36 -9.92
C THR A 247 2.13 29.76 -9.54
N MET A 248 1.30 28.78 -9.19
CA MET A 248 -0.09 29.05 -8.86
C MET A 248 -0.18 29.75 -7.50
N LYS A 249 -1.06 30.74 -7.37
CA LYS A 249 -1.35 31.38 -6.07
C LYS A 249 -2.16 30.43 -5.21
N THR A 250 -1.85 30.29 -3.92
CA THR A 250 -2.65 29.46 -3.00
C THR A 250 -4.12 29.86 -3.01
N VAL A 251 -5.00 28.87 -3.18
CA VAL A 251 -6.45 29.05 -3.05
C VAL A 251 -6.89 28.41 -1.74
N ASP A 252 -7.68 29.13 -0.97
CA ASP A 252 -8.35 28.62 0.22
C ASP A 252 -9.82 28.97 0.07
N LEU A 253 -10.68 27.95 -0.04
CA LEU A 253 -12.13 28.20 -0.10
C LEU A 253 -12.65 28.63 1.27
N GLY A 254 -11.86 28.49 2.34
CA GLY A 254 -12.20 28.79 3.72
C GLY A 254 -13.15 27.74 4.31
N PRO A 255 -13.45 27.83 5.63
CA PRO A 255 -14.36 26.89 6.27
C PRO A 255 -15.73 26.97 5.60
N GLY A 256 -16.28 25.80 5.23
CA GLY A 256 -17.70 25.66 5.01
C GLY A 256 -18.45 25.53 6.34
N SER A 257 -19.78 25.52 6.27
CA SER A 257 -20.66 25.47 7.43
C SER A 257 -21.54 24.23 7.46
N ALA A 258 -21.17 23.16 6.76
CA ALA A 258 -21.96 21.94 6.76
C ALA A 258 -21.93 21.25 8.13
N ALA A 259 -22.97 20.48 8.40
CA ALA A 259 -23.02 19.63 9.59
C ALA A 259 -22.11 18.42 9.42
N TRP A 260 -21.55 17.95 10.53
CA TRP A 260 -20.86 16.67 10.58
C TRP A 260 -21.86 15.52 10.48
N THR A 261 -21.50 14.50 9.69
CA THR A 261 -22.32 13.31 9.49
C THR A 261 -21.49 12.06 9.68
N ASN A 262 -22.12 10.99 10.20
CA ASN A 262 -21.51 9.67 10.24
C ASN A 262 -22.15 8.78 9.19
N TYR A 263 -21.35 7.92 8.57
CA TYR A 263 -21.80 7.02 7.51
C TYR A 263 -20.80 5.86 7.35
N ASN A 264 -21.19 4.84 6.59
CA ASN A 264 -20.28 3.76 6.20
C ASN A 264 -19.61 4.16 4.88
N LEU A 265 -18.30 4.33 4.91
CA LEU A 265 -17.44 4.61 3.75
C LEU A 265 -17.05 3.29 3.09
N ALA A 266 -17.32 3.13 1.80
CA ALA A 266 -16.77 2.03 1.02
C ALA A 266 -15.31 2.35 0.67
N LEU A 267 -14.39 1.44 0.97
CA LEU A 267 -12.99 1.57 0.57
C LEU A 267 -12.81 1.04 -0.87
N GLU A 268 -11.84 1.59 -1.61
CA GLU A 268 -11.64 1.27 -3.03
C GLU A 268 -11.34 -0.23 -3.28
N ASP A 269 -10.77 -0.93 -2.30
CA ASP A 269 -10.47 -2.36 -2.37
C ASP A 269 -11.74 -3.24 -2.39
N GLY A 270 -12.92 -2.65 -2.24
CA GLY A 270 -14.21 -3.29 -2.49
C GLY A 270 -14.63 -4.36 -1.48
N ALA A 271 -13.76 -4.76 -0.55
CA ALA A 271 -14.00 -5.83 0.41
C ALA A 271 -14.50 -5.36 1.79
N ALA A 272 -14.46 -4.06 2.10
CA ALA A 272 -14.85 -3.54 3.41
C ALA A 272 -15.48 -2.14 3.37
N SER A 273 -16.57 -1.96 4.13
CA SER A 273 -17.07 -0.64 4.52
C SER A 273 -16.57 -0.29 5.91
N VAL A 274 -16.08 0.92 6.11
CA VAL A 274 -15.61 1.43 7.41
C VAL A 274 -16.51 2.53 7.93
N TYR A 275 -16.69 2.60 9.24
CA TYR A 275 -17.45 3.69 9.84
C TYR A 275 -16.62 4.98 9.83
N ALA A 276 -17.20 6.02 9.26
CA ALA A 276 -16.55 7.30 9.03
C ALA A 276 -17.38 8.47 9.57
N ALA A 277 -16.71 9.59 9.78
CA ALA A 277 -17.30 10.89 10.02
C ALA A 277 -16.83 11.85 8.92
N GLY A 278 -17.70 12.73 8.44
CA GLY A 278 -17.29 13.72 7.45
C GLY A 278 -18.07 15.01 7.47
N VAL A 279 -17.47 16.02 6.85
CA VAL A 279 -18.03 17.37 6.71
C VAL A 279 -17.68 17.95 5.34
N ASP A 280 -18.65 18.61 4.73
CA ASP A 280 -18.46 19.33 3.49
C ASP A 280 -18.06 20.79 3.73
N ALA A 281 -17.07 21.26 3.00
CA ALA A 281 -16.62 22.63 2.99
C ALA A 281 -16.43 23.14 1.55
N LYS A 282 -17.45 23.88 1.07
CA LYS A 282 -17.38 24.69 -0.17
C LYS A 282 -16.79 23.93 -1.37
N GLY A 283 -17.28 22.72 -1.63
CA GLY A 283 -16.81 21.93 -2.76
C GLY A 283 -15.79 20.86 -2.40
N MET A 284 -15.21 20.91 -1.20
CA MET A 284 -14.35 19.86 -0.63
C MET A 284 -15.09 19.10 0.47
N LYS A 285 -14.71 17.86 0.71
CA LYS A 285 -15.18 17.03 1.81
C LYS A 285 -13.98 16.50 2.58
N LEU A 286 -14.07 16.59 3.90
CA LEU A 286 -13.15 15.93 4.82
C LEU A 286 -13.85 14.70 5.36
N THR A 287 -13.19 13.55 5.27
CA THR A 287 -13.66 12.27 5.82
C THR A 287 -12.60 11.73 6.77
N THR A 288 -13.02 11.28 7.94
CA THR A 288 -12.15 10.69 8.97
C THR A 288 -12.69 9.32 9.33
N TYR A 289 -11.83 8.30 9.35
CA TYR A 289 -12.23 6.93 9.68
C TYR A 289 -11.11 6.18 10.41
N CYS A 290 -11.48 5.05 11.02
CA CYS A 290 -10.55 4.15 11.68
C CYS A 290 -10.04 3.07 10.72
N THR A 291 -8.72 2.94 10.59
CA THR A 291 -8.10 1.88 9.79
C THR A 291 -8.03 0.55 10.57
N PRO A 292 -7.83 -0.59 9.90
CA PRO A 292 -7.62 -1.88 10.57
C PRO A 292 -6.46 -1.87 11.58
N ALA A 293 -5.44 -1.04 11.34
CA ALA A 293 -4.31 -0.82 12.25
C ALA A 293 -4.65 0.05 13.47
N LYS A 294 -5.94 0.34 13.71
CA LYS A 294 -6.43 1.20 14.81
C LYS A 294 -5.79 2.58 14.77
N ARG A 295 -5.67 3.14 13.56
CA ARG A 295 -5.22 4.51 13.30
C ARG A 295 -6.33 5.34 12.70
N ILE A 296 -6.22 6.66 12.83
CA ILE A 296 -7.13 7.61 12.22
C ILE A 296 -6.56 8.06 10.88
N LEU A 297 -7.24 7.77 9.78
CA LEU A 297 -6.90 8.30 8.47
C LEU A 297 -7.87 9.42 8.09
N MET A 298 -7.36 10.43 7.39
CA MET A 298 -8.16 11.52 6.85
C MET A 298 -8.13 11.49 5.32
N ILE A 299 -9.28 11.70 4.68
CA ILE A 299 -9.41 11.79 3.23
C ILE A 299 -9.98 13.18 2.89
N LEU A 300 -9.35 13.86 1.94
CA LEU A 300 -9.83 15.09 1.31
C LEU A 300 -10.27 14.79 -0.12
N GLU A 301 -11.52 15.06 -0.45
CA GLU A 301 -12.05 14.83 -1.80
C GLU A 301 -12.91 16.00 -2.27
N GLN A 302 -13.06 16.16 -3.59
CA GLN A 302 -14.03 17.11 -4.12
C GLN A 302 -15.45 16.52 -4.02
N THR A 303 -16.37 17.23 -3.37
CA THR A 303 -17.81 16.86 -3.31
C THR A 303 -18.43 16.69 -4.70
N LYS A 304 -17.94 17.48 -5.66
CA LYS A 304 -18.25 17.35 -7.08
C LYS A 304 -17.02 17.78 -7.88
N ALA A 305 -16.63 16.98 -8.88
CA ALA A 305 -15.50 17.32 -9.73
C ALA A 305 -15.59 18.76 -10.30
N GLY A 306 -14.53 19.54 -10.12
CA GLY A 306 -14.45 20.94 -10.58
C GLY A 306 -14.98 21.97 -9.58
N SER A 307 -15.47 21.55 -8.41
CA SER A 307 -15.91 22.50 -7.36
C SER A 307 -14.75 23.28 -6.75
N TYR A 308 -13.55 22.72 -6.81
CA TYR A 308 -12.32 23.40 -6.40
C TYR A 308 -11.52 23.82 -7.65
N PRO A 309 -11.24 25.13 -7.85
CA PRO A 309 -10.58 25.62 -9.05
C PRO A 309 -9.19 25.01 -9.25
N GLN A 310 -8.97 24.38 -10.41
CA GLN A 310 -7.67 23.76 -10.76
C GLN A 310 -7.17 22.75 -9.71
N TYR A 311 -8.08 22.06 -9.01
CA TYR A 311 -7.75 21.13 -7.93
C TYR A 311 -6.60 20.18 -8.28
N ASP A 312 -6.72 19.46 -9.39
CA ASP A 312 -5.76 18.43 -9.80
C ASP A 312 -4.35 19.00 -9.96
N ALA A 313 -4.24 20.15 -10.64
CA ALA A 313 -2.96 20.82 -10.86
C ALA A 313 -2.37 21.33 -9.54
N ARG A 314 -3.20 21.90 -8.66
CA ARG A 314 -2.74 22.47 -7.38
C ARG A 314 -2.28 21.43 -6.40
N VAL A 315 -2.98 20.30 -6.35
CA VAL A 315 -2.60 19.15 -5.53
C VAL A 315 -1.33 18.54 -6.07
N ALA A 316 -1.21 18.35 -7.38
CA ALA A 316 0.02 17.84 -8.00
C ALA A 316 1.23 18.76 -7.75
N GLU A 317 1.07 20.09 -7.89
CA GLU A 317 2.14 21.04 -7.57
C GLU A 317 2.47 21.04 -6.06
N GLY A 318 1.44 21.06 -5.19
CA GLY A 318 1.64 21.18 -3.76
C GLY A 318 2.18 19.93 -3.07
N LEU A 319 1.92 18.76 -3.64
CA LEU A 319 2.44 17.48 -3.18
C LEU A 319 3.70 17.04 -3.93
N SER A 320 4.27 17.89 -4.79
CA SER A 320 5.54 17.59 -5.47
C SER A 320 6.75 17.62 -4.54
N ASP A 321 6.63 18.25 -3.37
CA ASP A 321 7.66 18.23 -2.33
C ASP A 321 7.52 16.95 -1.47
N PRO A 322 8.48 16.01 -1.56
CA PRO A 322 8.42 14.77 -0.79
C PRO A 322 8.57 15.06 0.71
N VAL A 323 8.00 14.19 1.55
CA VAL A 323 8.03 14.33 3.03
C VAL A 323 9.47 14.36 3.61
N GLY A 324 10.45 13.83 2.87
CA GLY A 324 11.87 13.82 3.22
C GLY A 324 12.49 12.43 3.08
N ALA A 325 13.77 12.28 3.45
CA ALA A 325 14.44 10.97 3.45
C ALA A 325 13.87 10.05 4.56
N GLY A 326 13.55 8.80 4.23
CA GLY A 326 12.98 7.80 5.16
C GLY A 326 11.46 7.66 5.11
N TYR A 327 10.79 8.30 4.15
CA TYR A 327 9.32 8.31 4.00
C TYR A 327 8.89 7.79 2.62
N ASP A 328 7.60 7.46 2.49
CA ASP A 328 7.02 7.05 1.21
C ASP A 328 7.23 8.17 0.16
N PRO A 329 7.99 7.91 -0.91
CA PRO A 329 8.32 8.89 -1.95
C PRO A 329 7.12 9.33 -2.80
N SER A 330 6.03 8.56 -2.78
CA SER A 330 4.76 8.91 -3.43
C SER A 330 3.94 9.89 -2.58
N ALA A 331 4.31 10.07 -1.31
CA ALA A 331 3.68 11.02 -0.41
C ALA A 331 4.28 12.41 -0.59
N GLY A 332 3.41 13.38 -0.86
CA GLY A 332 3.75 14.79 -0.69
C GLY A 332 3.61 15.21 0.76
N LYS A 333 4.30 16.30 1.12
CA LYS A 333 4.16 16.92 2.44
C LYS A 333 2.87 17.76 2.51
N MET A 334 2.06 17.53 3.54
CA MET A 334 0.89 18.37 3.82
C MET A 334 0.92 18.83 5.28
N ILE A 335 0.74 20.14 5.52
CA ILE A 335 0.65 20.68 6.88
C ILE A 335 -0.81 20.74 7.32
N VAL A 336 -1.11 20.11 8.44
CA VAL A 336 -2.40 20.19 9.14
C VAL A 336 -2.29 21.25 10.23
N SER A 337 -2.97 22.39 10.07
CA SER A 337 -2.88 23.52 10.99
C SER A 337 -4.19 23.84 11.69
N PHE A 338 -4.08 24.32 12.93
CA PHE A 338 -5.18 24.58 13.83
C PHE A 338 -5.16 26.02 14.38
N PRO A 339 -6.31 26.59 14.79
CA PRO A 339 -6.41 27.94 15.35
C PRO A 339 -5.56 28.23 16.58
N ASN A 340 -5.21 27.20 17.36
CA ASN A 340 -4.30 27.32 18.51
C ASN A 340 -2.83 27.47 18.11
N GLY A 341 -2.51 27.50 16.82
CA GLY A 341 -1.15 27.60 16.30
C GLY A 341 -0.42 26.26 16.18
N ALA A 342 -1.07 25.14 16.52
CA ALA A 342 -0.51 23.82 16.29
C ALA A 342 -0.42 23.54 14.78
N GLU A 343 0.73 23.05 14.34
CA GLU A 343 0.99 22.60 12.98
C GLU A 343 1.57 21.20 13.03
N VAL A 344 0.93 20.28 12.30
CA VAL A 344 1.32 18.88 12.27
C VAL A 344 1.68 18.51 10.84
N PRO A 345 2.90 18.00 10.59
CA PRO A 345 3.25 17.46 9.29
C PRO A 345 2.52 16.14 9.07
N GLY A 346 1.82 16.03 7.93
CA GLY A 346 1.22 14.81 7.43
C GLY A 346 1.88 14.35 6.13
N ALA A 347 1.90 13.04 5.93
CA ALA A 347 2.16 12.43 4.63
C ALA A 347 0.83 12.43 3.84
N ALA A 348 0.85 12.94 2.62
CA ALA A 348 -0.34 13.05 1.79
C ALA A 348 -0.17 12.30 0.46
N HIS A 349 -1.05 11.34 0.20
CA HIS A 349 -1.05 10.57 -1.05
C HIS A 349 -2.24 11.00 -1.91
N TYR A 350 -1.96 11.48 -3.11
CA TYR A 350 -2.98 11.81 -4.09
C TYR A 350 -3.30 10.57 -4.92
N GLN A 351 -4.57 10.18 -4.96
CA GLN A 351 -5.07 9.07 -5.79
C GLN A 351 -5.70 9.63 -7.06
N PRO A 352 -5.03 9.65 -8.23
CA PRO A 352 -5.52 10.35 -9.42
C PRO A 352 -6.89 9.86 -9.94
N GLU A 353 -7.27 8.63 -9.61
CA GLU A 353 -8.49 7.95 -10.03
C GLU A 353 -9.73 8.57 -9.37
N SER A 354 -9.78 8.56 -8.03
CA SER A 354 -10.82 9.27 -7.26
C SER A 354 -10.54 10.78 -7.21
N GLY A 355 -9.27 11.16 -7.33
CA GLY A 355 -8.66 12.42 -6.90
C GLY A 355 -9.09 12.82 -5.52
N SER A 356 -8.98 11.84 -4.63
CA SER A 356 -8.91 12.03 -3.20
C SER A 356 -7.44 12.21 -2.78
N ILE A 357 -7.23 12.83 -1.62
CA ILE A 357 -5.94 12.90 -0.94
C ILE A 357 -6.11 12.19 0.40
N SER A 358 -5.41 11.08 0.61
CA SER A 358 -5.30 10.51 1.96
C SER A 358 -4.19 11.22 2.71
N VAL A 359 -4.44 11.55 3.97
CA VAL A 359 -3.50 12.22 4.87
C VAL A 359 -3.31 11.34 6.10
N SER A 360 -2.05 11.02 6.37
CA SER A 360 -1.60 10.14 7.46
C SER A 360 -0.44 10.79 8.23
N SER A 361 -0.01 10.13 9.30
CA SER A 361 1.21 10.54 10.01
C SER A 361 2.41 10.39 9.09
N THR A 362 3.36 11.33 9.17
CA THR A 362 4.63 11.17 8.46
C THR A 362 5.36 9.89 8.90
N THR A 363 5.29 9.51 10.17
CA THR A 363 6.01 8.34 10.70
C THR A 363 5.21 7.03 10.63
N ASP A 364 3.93 7.08 10.25
CA ASP A 364 3.06 5.90 10.21
C ASP A 364 2.05 6.05 9.06
N PRO A 365 2.28 5.40 7.91
CA PRO A 365 1.41 5.53 6.74
C PRO A 365 0.00 4.97 6.99
N SER A 366 -0.17 4.13 8.02
CA SER A 366 -1.48 3.58 8.38
C SER A 366 -2.41 4.60 9.05
N GLY A 367 -1.91 5.78 9.44
CA GLY A 367 -2.68 6.92 9.92
C GLY A 367 -2.13 7.57 11.19
N PHE A 368 -2.88 8.51 11.75
CA PHE A 368 -2.57 9.19 13.01
C PHE A 368 -2.94 8.33 14.23
N LEU A 369 -2.22 8.53 15.33
CA LEU A 369 -2.59 7.92 16.61
C LEU A 369 -3.95 8.47 17.06
N PRO A 370 -4.94 7.62 17.41
CA PRO A 370 -6.25 8.09 17.85
C PRO A 370 -6.20 8.99 19.10
N ASN A 371 -5.21 8.81 19.96
CA ASN A 371 -4.94 9.64 21.15
C ASN A 371 -3.84 10.69 20.92
N GLY A 372 -3.34 10.82 19.69
CA GLY A 372 -2.33 11.79 19.30
C GLY A 372 -2.83 13.24 19.39
N GLU A 373 -1.88 14.18 19.38
CA GLU A 373 -2.16 15.61 19.48
C GLU A 373 -3.04 16.09 18.30
N GLU A 374 -2.86 15.49 17.13
CA GLU A 374 -3.62 15.75 15.90
C GLU A 374 -5.11 15.53 16.10
N VAL A 375 -5.46 14.35 16.65
CA VAL A 375 -6.85 13.93 16.85
C VAL A 375 -7.47 14.71 18.01
N GLN A 376 -6.69 15.02 19.05
CA GLN A 376 -7.14 15.91 20.13
C GLN A 376 -7.46 17.32 19.61
N ASN A 377 -6.64 17.86 18.71
CA ASN A 377 -6.90 19.15 18.08
C ASN A 377 -8.14 19.09 17.17
N LEU A 378 -8.35 18.01 16.40
CA LEU A 378 -9.59 17.82 15.61
C LEU A 378 -10.87 17.80 16.46
N LEU A 379 -10.79 17.33 17.70
CA LEU A 379 -11.92 17.24 18.62
C LEU A 379 -12.21 18.55 19.38
N THR A 380 -11.19 19.38 19.59
CA THR A 380 -11.27 20.54 20.50
C THR A 380 -11.25 21.89 19.79
N GLN A 381 -10.69 21.95 18.59
CA GLN A 381 -10.53 23.22 17.87
C GLN A 381 -11.78 23.57 17.06
N SER A 382 -11.86 24.82 16.60
CA SER A 382 -13.02 25.32 15.83
C SER A 382 -12.91 25.06 14.33
N THR A 383 -11.68 24.96 13.79
CA THR A 383 -11.39 24.66 12.40
C THR A 383 -10.11 23.84 12.26
N VAL A 384 -9.93 23.17 11.12
CA VAL A 384 -8.66 22.55 10.70
C VAL A 384 -8.35 22.96 9.27
N SER A 385 -7.09 23.23 8.95
CA SER A 385 -6.65 23.55 7.59
C SER A 385 -5.61 22.56 7.10
N PHE A 386 -5.78 22.07 5.88
CA PHE A 386 -4.84 21.22 5.18
C PHE A 386 -4.15 22.04 4.11
N THR A 387 -2.82 22.16 4.20
CA THR A 387 -2.05 23.09 3.38
C THR A 387 -0.89 22.36 2.69
N ALA A 388 -0.89 22.43 1.36
CA ALA A 388 0.20 21.99 0.50
C ALA A 388 0.24 22.99 -0.66
N PRO A 389 0.89 24.17 -0.50
CA PRO A 389 0.77 25.27 -1.46
C PRO A 389 1.13 24.80 -2.87
N PRO A 390 0.29 25.08 -3.88
CA PRO A 390 -0.78 26.09 -3.94
C PRO A 390 -2.19 25.59 -3.55
N PHE A 391 -2.29 24.42 -2.93
CA PHE A 391 -3.53 23.88 -2.37
C PHE A 391 -3.68 24.25 -0.88
N LYS A 392 -4.88 24.71 -0.51
CA LYS A 392 -5.33 24.82 0.87
C LYS A 392 -6.83 24.55 0.97
N ALA A 393 -7.22 23.78 1.99
CA ALA A 393 -8.61 23.54 2.34
C ALA A 393 -8.82 23.65 3.84
N THR A 394 -9.79 24.46 4.26
CA THR A 394 -10.15 24.65 5.67
C THR A 394 -11.55 24.10 5.95
N PHE A 395 -11.72 23.40 7.07
CA PHE A 395 -12.95 22.76 7.50
C PHE A 395 -13.37 23.26 8.88
N GLN A 396 -14.69 23.39 9.10
CA GLN A 396 -15.27 23.72 10.39
C GLN A 396 -15.35 22.47 11.27
N LEU A 397 -14.92 22.57 12.51
CA LEU A 397 -14.97 21.49 13.51
C LEU A 397 -16.12 21.69 14.53
N LYS A 398 -16.86 22.80 14.48
CA LYS A 398 -18.05 22.95 15.33
C LYS A 398 -19.07 21.84 15.06
N GLY A 399 -19.44 21.12 16.11
CA GLY A 399 -20.34 19.98 16.03
C GLY A 399 -19.68 18.66 15.60
N SER A 400 -18.36 18.64 15.40
CA SER A 400 -17.60 17.44 15.03
C SER A 400 -17.48 16.44 16.18
N SER A 401 -17.42 16.91 17.43
CA SER A 401 -17.02 16.13 18.60
C SER A 401 -17.75 14.78 18.67
N LYS A 402 -19.09 14.76 18.62
CA LYS A 402 -19.84 13.49 18.65
C LYS A 402 -19.45 12.56 17.50
N ALA A 403 -19.46 13.07 16.27
CA ALA A 403 -19.23 12.27 15.08
C ALA A 403 -17.80 11.69 15.04
N LEU A 404 -16.80 12.50 15.39
CA LEU A 404 -15.41 12.07 15.46
C LEU A 404 -15.17 11.11 16.62
N CYS A 405 -15.83 11.31 17.76
CA CYS A 405 -15.72 10.38 18.89
C CYS A 405 -16.31 9.00 18.59
N ASP A 406 -17.40 8.93 17.83
CA ASP A 406 -17.93 7.65 17.37
C ASP A 406 -16.92 6.89 16.48
N VAL A 407 -16.07 7.60 15.72
CA VAL A 407 -14.97 7.00 14.95
C VAL A 407 -13.82 6.56 15.86
N VAL A 408 -13.36 7.43 16.77
CA VAL A 408 -12.26 7.15 17.71
C VAL A 408 -12.57 5.97 18.62
N ASN A 409 -13.81 5.86 19.10
CA ASN A 409 -14.25 4.74 19.95
C ASN A 409 -14.18 3.40 19.19
N ARG A 410 -14.40 3.40 17.87
CA ARG A 410 -14.21 2.20 17.02
C ARG A 410 -12.76 1.85 16.76
N CYS A 411 -11.84 2.79 16.98
CA CYS A 411 -10.41 2.50 17.10
C CYS A 411 -10.03 1.94 18.47
N GLU A 412 -10.98 1.69 19.37
CA GLU A 412 -10.74 1.19 20.73
C GLU A 412 -9.84 2.12 21.55
N ALA A 413 -9.81 3.41 21.19
CA ALA A 413 -8.98 4.40 21.85
C ALA A 413 -9.78 5.22 22.85
N VAL A 414 -9.20 5.45 24.02
CA VAL A 414 -9.76 6.35 25.04
C VAL A 414 -9.16 7.73 24.85
N VAL A 415 -9.97 8.69 24.42
CA VAL A 415 -9.56 10.09 24.24
C VAL A 415 -10.32 10.98 25.23
N PRO A 416 -9.64 11.77 26.08
CA PRO A 416 -10.30 12.58 27.09
C PRO A 416 -11.39 13.50 26.55
N ALA A 417 -11.17 14.09 25.37
CA ALA A 417 -12.11 14.98 24.70
C ALA A 417 -13.41 14.29 24.23
N CYS A 418 -13.40 12.96 24.11
CA CYS A 418 -14.59 12.19 23.76
C CYS A 418 -15.49 11.84 24.93
N GLY A 419 -15.18 12.38 26.12
CA GLY A 419 -15.91 12.05 27.32
C GLY A 419 -15.73 10.58 27.62
N ALA A 420 -14.61 10.24 28.25
CA ALA A 420 -14.71 9.25 29.31
C ALA A 420 -15.47 9.89 30.49
N GLU A 421 -16.72 10.33 30.27
CA GLU A 421 -17.67 10.46 31.37
C GLU A 421 -17.84 9.03 31.86
N GLY A 422 -17.03 8.66 32.86
CA GLY A 422 -17.22 7.47 33.68
C GLY A 422 -18.03 6.36 33.01
N VAL A 423 -17.52 5.79 31.91
CA VAL A 423 -17.50 4.33 31.87
C VAL A 423 -16.44 3.98 32.92
N LEU A 424 -16.82 4.14 34.20
CA LEU A 424 -16.82 2.98 35.05
C LEU A 424 -17.30 1.89 34.11
N ILE A 425 -16.41 0.98 33.72
CA ILE A 425 -16.90 -0.33 33.39
C ILE A 425 -17.64 -0.68 34.68
N GLU A 426 -18.95 -0.38 34.75
CA GLU A 426 -19.88 -1.09 35.61
C GLU A 426 -19.46 -2.49 35.29
N LYS A 427 -18.76 -3.10 36.25
CA LYS A 427 -18.19 -4.42 36.15
C LYS A 427 -19.29 -5.24 35.53
N ALA A 428 -19.20 -5.48 34.21
CA ALA A 428 -20.39 -5.80 33.44
C ALA A 428 -21.03 -6.97 34.17
N PRO A 429 -22.31 -6.87 34.57
CA PRO A 429 -22.88 -7.63 35.68
C PRO A 429 -22.30 -9.02 35.64
N GLY A 430 -21.55 -9.38 36.68
CA GLY A 430 -20.80 -10.64 36.70
C GLY A 430 -21.74 -11.73 36.20
N CYS A 431 -21.28 -12.58 35.29
CA CYS A 431 -22.12 -13.66 34.81
C CYS A 431 -22.63 -14.46 36.02
N GLY A 432 -23.80 -15.09 35.88
CA GLY A 432 -24.41 -15.86 36.95
C GLY A 432 -23.43 -16.88 37.54
N LEU A 433 -23.66 -17.30 38.78
CA LEU A 433 -22.85 -18.33 39.43
C LEU A 433 -22.75 -19.58 38.54
N GLY A 434 -21.56 -19.85 38.00
CA GLY A 434 -21.30 -20.99 37.08
C GLY A 434 -21.18 -20.62 35.60
N GLU A 435 -21.42 -19.36 35.23
CA GLU A 435 -21.24 -18.82 33.88
C GLU A 435 -19.89 -18.10 33.75
N ILE A 436 -19.42 -17.98 32.51
CA ILE A 436 -18.22 -17.23 32.14
C ILE A 436 -18.52 -16.33 30.94
N ARG A 437 -17.81 -15.21 30.85
CA ARG A 437 -17.96 -14.25 29.74
C ARG A 437 -16.94 -14.54 28.65
N ILE A 438 -17.41 -14.74 27.43
CA ILE A 438 -16.59 -14.86 26.21
C ILE A 438 -17.24 -13.97 25.15
N ASP A 439 -16.46 -13.10 24.50
CA ASP A 439 -16.95 -12.18 23.46
C ASP A 439 -18.19 -11.38 23.87
N ASN A 440 -18.18 -10.85 25.10
CA ASN A 440 -19.28 -10.12 25.75
C ASN A 440 -20.58 -10.90 25.99
N GLN A 441 -20.61 -12.22 25.78
CA GLN A 441 -21.75 -13.08 26.12
C GLN A 441 -21.47 -13.88 27.40
N CYS A 442 -22.42 -13.88 28.34
CA CYS A 442 -22.40 -14.80 29.48
C CYS A 442 -22.98 -16.13 29.05
N MET A 443 -22.23 -17.20 29.27
CA MET A 443 -22.64 -18.56 28.93
C MET A 443 -22.13 -19.53 29.97
N SER A 444 -22.81 -20.67 30.13
CA SER A 444 -22.34 -21.74 31.00
C SER A 444 -20.96 -22.23 30.56
N ARG A 445 -20.18 -22.82 31.47
CA ARG A 445 -18.88 -23.42 31.10
C ARG A 445 -19.00 -24.51 30.03
N GLU A 446 -20.16 -25.15 29.90
CA GLU A 446 -20.43 -26.17 28.89
C GLU A 446 -20.69 -25.55 27.52
N GLU A 447 -21.52 -24.51 27.45
CA GLU A 447 -21.72 -23.70 26.23
C GLU A 447 -20.40 -23.07 25.78
N ALA A 448 -19.60 -22.55 26.71
CA ALA A 448 -18.29 -21.98 26.41
C ALA A 448 -17.31 -22.98 25.80
N ARG A 449 -17.34 -24.25 26.23
CA ARG A 449 -16.52 -25.31 25.61
C ARG A 449 -16.96 -25.62 24.19
N THR A 450 -18.27 -25.57 23.95
CA THR A 450 -18.84 -25.75 22.62
C THR A 450 -18.50 -24.55 21.72
N TYR A 451 -18.60 -23.34 22.27
CA TYR A 451 -18.29 -22.08 21.62
C TYR A 451 -16.81 -22.00 21.19
N CYS A 452 -15.87 -22.33 22.08
CA CYS A 452 -14.44 -22.28 21.78
C CYS A 452 -13.95 -23.38 20.82
N GLY A 453 -14.75 -24.43 20.61
CA GLY A 453 -14.38 -25.55 19.74
C GLY A 453 -13.27 -26.47 20.29
N PRO A 454 -12.97 -27.57 19.58
CA PRO A 454 -11.95 -28.53 19.97
C PRO A 454 -10.54 -27.91 19.91
N GLY A 455 -9.71 -28.20 20.91
CA GLY A 455 -8.34 -27.68 21.02
C GLY A 455 -8.20 -26.40 21.86
N TYR A 456 -9.32 -25.80 22.28
CA TYR A 456 -9.33 -24.60 23.10
C TYR A 456 -9.98 -24.86 24.48
N LYS A 457 -9.62 -24.04 25.47
CA LYS A 457 -10.22 -23.95 26.80
C LYS A 457 -10.74 -22.53 26.98
N PRO A 458 -11.94 -22.36 27.54
CA PRO A 458 -12.43 -21.03 27.81
C PRO A 458 -11.69 -20.40 29.01
N SER A 459 -11.24 -19.15 28.84
CA SER A 459 -10.57 -18.30 29.83
C SER A 459 -11.35 -16.98 29.95
N GLU A 460 -11.19 -16.22 31.04
CA GLU A 460 -11.98 -14.99 31.24
C GLU A 460 -11.83 -14.01 30.07
N GLY A 461 -12.86 -13.93 29.22
CA GLY A 461 -12.94 -13.05 28.05
C GLY A 461 -12.54 -13.68 26.72
N THR A 462 -11.89 -14.85 26.66
CA THR A 462 -11.35 -15.40 25.40
C THR A 462 -11.25 -16.94 25.39
N CYS A 463 -11.07 -17.53 24.20
CA CYS A 463 -10.75 -18.95 24.02
C CYS A 463 -9.22 -19.15 23.89
N GLU A 464 -8.60 -19.83 24.84
CA GLU A 464 -7.16 -20.11 24.84
C GLU A 464 -6.87 -21.51 24.27
N PRO A 465 -5.78 -21.73 23.53
CA PRO A 465 -5.34 -23.08 23.15
C PRO A 465 -5.09 -23.96 24.39
N ARG A 466 -5.37 -25.26 24.29
CA ARG A 466 -5.10 -26.25 25.35
C ARG A 466 -3.63 -26.59 25.51
#